data_AF-A0A930F169-F1
#
_entry.id   AF-A0A930F169-F1
#
_cell.length_a   1.000
_cell.length_b   1.000
_cell.length_c   1.000
_cell.angle_alpha   90.00
_cell.angle_beta   90.00
_cell.angle_gamma   90.00
#
_symmetry.space_group_name_H-M   'P 1'
#
loop_
_entity.id
_entity.type
_entity.pdbx_description
1 polymer ?
#
loop_
_entity_poly.entity_id
_entity_poly.type
_entity_poly.pdbx_seq_one_letter_code
_entity_poly.pdbx_strand_id
1 'polypeptide(L)'
;KTDKTSVFQFPHLVLGMLCLFLYVGVEVMAGDAIGTYGQTIGLSLDTTKYFTTFTLFAMLVGYLVGILAIPKYISQQKALAVSAVLGAVFSVGAFMSSGYTAIVFIALLGLANALMWPAIFPLAIDGLGRFTKIGSALLVMGIAGGAVLPLIYTLLKDHHVFSNQLSFLMVMLPSYVYILYYAVKGYSVGKEK
;
A
#
# COMPACT_ATOMS: atom_id res chain seq x y z
N LYS A 1 26.64 -15.38 -17.41
CA LYS A 1 27.09 -15.18 -16.01
C LYS A 1 27.36 -13.70 -15.82
N THR A 2 26.34 -12.94 -15.43
CA THR A 2 26.42 -11.48 -15.40
C THR A 2 27.13 -11.04 -14.12
N ASP A 3 28.28 -10.39 -14.31
CA ASP A 3 29.18 -9.79 -13.31
C ASP A 3 28.50 -8.62 -12.57
N LYS A 4 27.41 -8.91 -11.86
CA LYS A 4 26.77 -7.91 -11.01
C LYS A 4 27.52 -7.81 -9.69
N THR A 5 28.08 -6.64 -9.42
CA THR A 5 28.89 -6.27 -8.26
C THR A 5 28.06 -5.61 -7.15
N SER A 6 26.87 -5.09 -7.47
CA SER A 6 26.03 -4.36 -6.51
C SER A 6 24.55 -4.71 -6.63
N VAL A 7 23.86 -4.65 -5.50
CA VAL A 7 22.42 -4.92 -5.35
C VAL A 7 21.57 -3.87 -6.08
N PHE A 8 22.10 -2.66 -6.27
CA PHE A 8 21.46 -1.59 -7.04
C PHE A 8 21.46 -1.83 -8.56
N GLN A 9 22.21 -2.82 -9.06
CA GLN A 9 22.20 -3.22 -10.48
C GLN A 9 21.00 -4.12 -10.84
N PHE A 10 20.11 -4.36 -9.87
CA PHE A 10 18.83 -5.03 -10.06
C PHE A 10 17.73 -3.96 -10.07
N PRO A 11 17.36 -3.41 -11.24
CA PRO A 11 16.39 -2.31 -11.30
C PRO A 11 15.00 -2.72 -10.78
N HIS A 12 14.56 -3.97 -10.97
CA HIS A 12 13.32 -4.47 -10.36
C HIS A 12 13.37 -4.44 -8.83
N LEU A 13 14.53 -4.66 -8.20
CA LEU A 13 14.66 -4.58 -6.75
C LEU A 13 14.55 -3.13 -6.25
N VAL A 14 15.21 -2.19 -6.93
CA VAL A 14 15.14 -0.76 -6.56
C VAL A 14 13.71 -0.24 -6.74
N LEU A 15 13.05 -0.60 -7.84
CA LEU A 15 11.66 -0.27 -8.08
C LEU A 15 10.74 -0.92 -7.04
N GLY A 16 11.04 -2.16 -6.62
CA GLY A 16 10.32 -2.90 -5.59
C GLY A 16 10.49 -2.31 -4.19
N MET A 17 11.68 -1.81 -3.86
CA MET A 17 11.96 -1.07 -2.64
C MET A 17 11.12 0.20 -2.56
N LEU A 18 11.09 1.00 -3.64
CA LEU A 18 10.24 2.18 -3.70
C LEU A 18 8.75 1.82 -3.67
N CYS A 19 8.36 0.72 -4.33
CA CYS A 19 6.98 0.22 -4.31
C CYS A 19 6.54 -0.16 -2.89
N LEU A 20 7.39 -0.87 -2.16
CA LEU A 20 7.13 -1.29 -0.79
C LEU A 20 7.12 -0.09 0.16
N PHE A 21 8.02 0.88 -0.04
CA PHE A 21 8.01 2.13 0.69
C PHE A 21 6.69 2.90 0.55
N LEU A 22 6.21 3.07 -0.68
CA LEU A 22 4.93 3.73 -0.94
C LEU A 22 3.76 2.90 -0.41
N TYR A 23 3.81 1.58 -0.57
CA TYR A 23 2.81 0.65 -0.04
C TYR A 23 2.64 0.77 1.48
N VAL A 24 3.72 0.67 2.25
CA VAL A 24 3.63 0.77 3.73
C VAL A 24 3.12 2.15 4.13
N GLY A 25 3.55 3.18 3.40
CA GLY A 25 3.04 4.53 3.58
C GLY A 25 1.52 4.64 3.43
N VAL A 26 0.96 4.08 2.35
CA VAL A 26 -0.50 4.10 2.13
C VAL A 26 -1.27 3.20 3.09
N GLU A 27 -0.69 2.08 3.52
CA GLU A 27 -1.30 1.17 4.51
C GLU A 27 -1.43 1.87 5.87
N VAL A 28 -0.33 2.44 6.38
CA VAL A 28 -0.35 3.15 7.66
C VAL A 28 -1.24 4.40 7.57
N MET A 29 -1.20 5.12 6.45
CA MET A 29 -2.07 6.26 6.23
C MET A 29 -3.55 5.89 6.21
N ALA A 30 -3.94 4.75 5.63
CA ALA A 30 -5.32 4.28 5.69
C ALA A 30 -5.75 4.02 7.15
N GLY A 31 -4.86 3.45 7.97
CA GLY A 31 -5.09 3.25 9.40
C GLY A 31 -5.24 4.57 10.18
N ASP A 32 -4.31 5.51 9.98
CA ASP A 32 -4.33 6.82 10.64
C ASP A 32 -5.54 7.67 10.21
N ALA A 33 -5.86 7.62 8.92
CA ALA A 33 -6.99 8.35 8.35
C ALA A 33 -8.32 7.94 9.00
N ILE A 34 -8.56 6.67 9.33
CA ILE A 34 -9.79 6.25 10.03
C ILE A 34 -9.92 6.97 11.38
N GLY A 35 -8.83 7.05 12.15
CA GLY A 35 -8.82 7.72 13.45
C GLY A 35 -9.03 9.22 13.32
N THR A 36 -8.26 9.86 12.43
CA THR A 36 -8.31 11.30 12.20
C THR A 36 -9.65 11.74 11.59
N TYR A 37 -10.18 11.02 10.58
CA TYR A 37 -11.50 11.31 9.99
C TYR A 37 -12.62 11.09 11.00
N GLY A 38 -12.59 9.98 11.74
CA GLY A 38 -13.60 9.66 12.77
C GLY A 38 -13.71 10.77 13.81
N GLN A 39 -12.59 11.35 14.26
CA GLN A 39 -12.59 12.48 15.19
C GLN A 39 -13.16 13.76 14.55
N THR A 40 -12.83 14.05 13.29
CA THR A 40 -13.31 15.28 12.61
C THR A 40 -14.81 15.32 12.35
N ILE A 41 -15.47 14.16 12.26
CA ILE A 41 -16.92 14.08 12.05
C ILE A 41 -17.73 13.96 13.36
N GLY A 42 -17.08 14.12 14.52
CA GLY A 42 -17.74 14.13 15.82
C GLY A 42 -18.30 12.77 16.25
N LEU A 43 -17.79 11.68 15.67
CA LEU A 43 -18.19 10.33 16.05
C LEU A 43 -17.67 9.97 17.44
N SER A 44 -18.57 9.51 18.31
CA SER A 44 -18.21 8.96 19.61
C SER A 44 -17.31 7.72 19.44
N LEU A 45 -16.20 7.69 20.19
CA LEU A 45 -15.16 6.63 20.16
C LEU A 45 -15.75 5.21 20.27
N ASP A 46 -16.89 5.06 20.95
CA ASP A 46 -17.61 3.79 21.10
C ASP A 46 -18.17 3.23 19.79
N THR A 47 -18.68 4.08 18.89
CA THR A 47 -19.19 3.61 17.58
C THR A 47 -18.03 3.35 16.61
N THR A 48 -17.03 4.23 16.60
CA THR A 48 -15.82 4.10 15.77
C THR A 48 -15.08 2.80 16.08
N LYS A 49 -15.04 2.36 17.34
CA LYS A 49 -14.43 1.09 17.75
C LYS A 49 -15.02 -0.11 17.00
N TYR A 50 -16.33 -0.20 16.86
CA TYR A 50 -16.96 -1.31 16.15
C TYR A 50 -16.60 -1.31 14.66
N PHE A 51 -16.61 -0.15 14.01
CA PHE A 51 -16.17 -0.02 12.61
C PHE A 51 -14.70 -0.41 12.43
N THR A 52 -13.82 0.01 13.34
CA THR A 52 -12.42 -0.41 13.33
C THR A 52 -12.28 -1.92 13.53
N THR A 53 -13.04 -2.54 14.44
CA THR A 53 -13.02 -3.99 14.63
C THR A 53 -13.51 -4.74 13.39
N PHE A 54 -14.60 -4.30 12.75
CA PHE A 54 -15.06 -4.88 11.48
C PHE A 54 -14.04 -4.70 10.36
N THR A 55 -13.34 -3.56 10.32
CA THR A 55 -12.27 -3.28 9.35
C THR A 55 -11.08 -4.20 9.56
N LEU A 56 -10.63 -4.37 10.80
CA LEU A 56 -9.54 -5.28 11.14
C LEU A 56 -9.91 -6.73 10.84
N PHE A 57 -11.16 -7.12 11.11
CA PHE A 57 -11.66 -8.44 10.74
C PHE A 57 -11.71 -8.61 9.22
N ALA A 58 -12.18 -7.61 8.48
CA ALA A 58 -12.16 -7.61 7.02
C ALA A 58 -10.73 -7.70 6.49
N MET A 59 -9.77 -6.94 7.04
CA MET A 59 -8.34 -7.06 6.70
C MET A 59 -7.82 -8.46 6.95
N LEU A 60 -8.13 -9.08 8.09
CA LEU A 60 -7.72 -10.45 8.40
C LEU A 60 -8.29 -11.46 7.38
N VAL A 61 -9.57 -11.32 7.03
CA VAL A 61 -10.21 -12.12 5.98
C VAL A 61 -9.54 -11.86 4.63
N GLY A 62 -9.19 -10.61 4.29
CA GLY A 62 -8.44 -10.26 3.09
C GLY A 62 -7.08 -10.92 3.03
N TYR A 63 -6.34 -10.92 4.14
CA TYR A 63 -5.07 -11.64 4.27
C TYR A 63 -5.25 -13.14 4.05
N LEU A 64 -6.26 -13.77 4.67
CA LEU A 64 -6.56 -15.19 4.48
C LEU A 64 -6.93 -15.51 3.02
N VAL A 65 -7.80 -14.71 2.41
CA VAL A 65 -8.16 -14.84 0.98
C VAL A 65 -6.90 -14.66 0.12
N GLY A 66 -6.00 -13.76 0.48
CA GLY A 66 -4.73 -13.56 -0.21
C GLY A 66 -3.81 -14.75 -0.18
N ILE A 67 -3.62 -15.33 1.00
CA ILE A 67 -2.79 -16.52 1.20
C ILE A 67 -3.40 -17.73 0.47
N LEU A 68 -4.73 -17.81 0.38
CA LEU A 68 -5.41 -18.88 -0.35
C LEU A 68 -5.42 -18.66 -1.87
N ALA A 69 -5.55 -17.41 -2.33
CA ALA A 69 -5.62 -17.04 -3.74
C ALA A 69 -4.24 -16.97 -4.41
N ILE A 70 -3.20 -16.56 -3.66
CA ILE A 70 -1.82 -16.45 -4.14
C ILE A 70 -1.01 -17.64 -3.57
N PRO A 71 -0.33 -18.46 -4.40
CA PRO A 71 -0.16 -18.39 -5.85
C PRO A 71 -1.14 -19.30 -6.63
N LYS A 72 -2.06 -19.98 -5.94
CA LYS A 72 -2.84 -21.10 -6.51
C LYS A 72 -3.85 -20.68 -7.58
N TYR A 73 -4.47 -19.50 -7.44
CA TYR A 73 -5.54 -19.03 -8.34
C TYR A 73 -5.18 -17.76 -9.12
N ILE A 74 -4.34 -16.88 -8.57
CA ILE A 74 -3.96 -15.61 -9.20
C ILE A 74 -2.45 -15.41 -9.08
N SER A 75 -1.81 -14.98 -10.18
CA SER A 75 -0.38 -14.64 -10.15
C SER A 75 -0.13 -13.39 -9.30
N GLN A 76 1.01 -13.32 -8.59
CA GLN A 76 1.33 -12.20 -7.69
C GLN A 76 1.20 -10.84 -8.38
N GLN A 77 1.56 -10.74 -9.66
CA GLN A 77 1.47 -9.51 -10.43
C GLN A 77 0.01 -9.08 -10.65
N LYS A 78 -0.86 -10.03 -11.00
CA LYS A 78 -2.29 -9.77 -11.21
C LYS A 78 -2.98 -9.40 -9.90
N ALA A 79 -2.66 -10.11 -8.81
CA ALA A 79 -3.19 -9.80 -7.49
C ALA A 79 -2.78 -8.37 -7.06
N LEU A 80 -1.50 -8.02 -7.23
CA LEU A 80 -1.01 -6.69 -6.92
C LEU A 80 -1.67 -5.61 -7.78
N ALA A 81 -1.85 -5.86 -9.08
CA ALA A 81 -2.51 -4.91 -9.99
C ALA A 81 -3.98 -4.69 -9.61
N VAL A 82 -4.73 -5.76 -9.32
CA VAL A 82 -6.12 -5.67 -8.87
C VAL A 82 -6.21 -4.91 -7.55
N SER A 83 -5.35 -5.21 -6.58
CA SER A 83 -5.27 -4.48 -5.32
C SER A 83 -4.94 -2.99 -5.52
N ALA A 84 -4.04 -2.65 -6.44
CA ALA A 84 -3.68 -1.26 -6.70
C ALA A 84 -4.84 -0.47 -7.35
N VAL A 85 -5.57 -1.11 -8.28
CA VAL A 85 -6.77 -0.52 -8.89
C VAL A 85 -7.88 -0.35 -7.85
N LEU A 86 -8.16 -1.39 -7.05
CA LEU A 86 -9.15 -1.29 -5.97
C LEU A 86 -8.76 -0.21 -4.96
N GLY A 87 -7.47 -0.14 -4.61
CA GLY A 87 -6.92 0.90 -3.75
C GLY A 87 -7.21 2.31 -4.27
N ALA A 88 -6.85 2.57 -5.53
CA ALA A 88 -7.12 3.85 -6.17
C ALA A 88 -8.63 4.19 -6.22
N VAL A 89 -9.48 3.22 -6.56
CA VAL A 89 -10.94 3.40 -6.61
C VAL A 89 -11.49 3.72 -5.22
N PHE A 90 -11.06 3.01 -4.18
CA PHE A 90 -11.50 3.28 -2.80
C PHE A 90 -10.97 4.61 -2.27
N SER A 91 -9.75 5.03 -2.63
CA SER A 91 -9.25 6.36 -2.29
C SER A 91 -10.09 7.47 -2.93
N VAL A 92 -10.48 7.32 -4.20
CA VAL A 92 -11.39 8.27 -4.87
C VAL A 92 -12.80 8.20 -4.27
N GLY A 93 -13.30 7.01 -3.93
CA GLY A 93 -14.57 6.82 -3.25
C GLY A 93 -14.61 7.48 -1.87
N ALA A 94 -13.53 7.38 -1.10
CA ALA A 94 -13.36 8.06 0.18
C ALA A 94 -13.29 9.59 0.03
N PHE A 95 -12.69 10.09 -1.06
CA PHE A 95 -12.67 11.52 -1.39
C PHE A 95 -14.06 12.07 -1.77
N MET A 96 -14.82 11.33 -2.58
CA MET A 96 -16.15 11.75 -3.02
C MET A 96 -17.23 11.57 -1.93
N SER A 97 -16.97 10.72 -0.94
CA SER A 97 -17.90 10.43 0.15
C SER A 97 -17.61 11.26 1.39
N SER A 98 -18.64 11.46 2.21
CA SER A 98 -18.54 12.15 3.51
C SER A 98 -19.20 11.34 4.62
N GLY A 99 -18.72 11.50 5.86
CA GLY A 99 -19.28 10.84 7.03
C GLY A 99 -18.97 9.34 7.09
N TYR A 100 -19.96 8.53 7.50
CA TYR A 100 -19.82 7.08 7.68
C TYR A 100 -19.36 6.33 6.43
N THR A 101 -19.84 6.75 5.26
CA THR A 101 -19.50 6.11 3.98
C THR A 101 -18.01 6.27 3.66
N ALA A 102 -17.40 7.41 4.00
CA ALA A 102 -15.96 7.62 3.82
C ALA A 102 -15.14 6.66 4.69
N ILE A 103 -15.57 6.41 5.94
CA ILE A 103 -14.93 5.44 6.84
C ILE A 103 -15.00 4.03 6.25
N VAL A 104 -16.14 3.64 5.69
CA VAL A 104 -16.29 2.34 5.02
C VAL A 104 -15.35 2.22 3.82
N PHE A 105 -15.20 3.27 3.00
CA PHE A 105 -14.25 3.26 1.89
C PHE A 105 -12.80 3.15 2.37
N ILE A 106 -12.41 3.85 3.43
CA ILE A 106 -11.05 3.75 4.01
C ILE A 106 -10.85 2.36 4.66
N ALA A 107 -11.90 1.75 5.21
CA ALA A 107 -11.84 0.38 5.71
C ALA A 107 -11.60 -0.65 4.58
N LEU A 108 -12.34 -0.52 3.48
CA LEU A 108 -12.16 -1.33 2.27
C LEU A 108 -10.78 -1.12 1.62
N LEU A 109 -10.20 0.06 1.80
CA LEU A 109 -8.83 0.34 1.38
C LEU A 109 -7.81 -0.53 2.13
N GLY A 110 -8.00 -0.73 3.43
CA GLY A 110 -7.18 -1.67 4.22
C GLY A 110 -7.28 -3.11 3.68
N LEU A 111 -8.47 -3.53 3.27
CA LEU A 111 -8.69 -4.82 2.62
C LEU A 111 -7.94 -4.93 1.28
N ALA A 112 -7.96 -3.89 0.45
CA ALA A 112 -7.23 -3.87 -0.83
C ALA A 112 -5.72 -3.96 -0.63
N ASN A 113 -5.20 -3.33 0.43
CA ASN A 113 -3.78 -3.29 0.77
C ASN A 113 -3.24 -4.59 1.36
N ALA A 114 -4.05 -5.38 2.07
CA ALA A 114 -3.63 -6.62 2.74
C ALA A 114 -2.88 -7.61 1.81
N LEU A 115 -3.22 -7.62 0.52
CA LEU A 115 -2.65 -8.55 -0.46
C LEU A 115 -1.31 -8.09 -1.04
N MET A 116 -0.94 -6.82 -0.84
CA MET A 116 0.15 -6.21 -1.60
C MET A 116 1.52 -6.60 -1.04
N TRP A 117 1.71 -6.63 0.29
CA TRP A 117 2.98 -7.04 0.89
C TRP A 117 3.46 -8.45 0.45
N PRO A 118 2.65 -9.52 0.60
CA PRO A 118 3.05 -10.86 0.16
C PRO A 118 3.17 -10.98 -1.37
N ALA A 119 2.60 -10.04 -2.13
CA ALA A 119 2.78 -9.99 -3.58
C ALA A 119 4.06 -9.25 -3.99
N ILE A 120 4.38 -8.09 -3.39
CA ILE A 120 5.54 -7.26 -3.73
C ILE A 120 6.84 -7.94 -3.31
N PHE A 121 6.88 -8.52 -2.10
CA PHE A 121 8.12 -9.03 -1.52
C PHE A 121 8.76 -10.13 -2.39
N PRO A 122 8.05 -11.19 -2.81
CA PRO A 122 8.65 -12.22 -3.65
C PRO A 122 8.93 -11.72 -5.06
N LEU A 123 8.12 -10.80 -5.61
CA LEU A 123 8.38 -10.19 -6.93
C LEU A 123 9.70 -9.40 -6.96
N ALA A 124 10.02 -8.71 -5.86
CA ALA A 124 11.20 -7.87 -5.75
C ALA A 124 12.50 -8.65 -5.50
N ILE A 125 12.43 -9.79 -4.82
CA ILE A 125 13.60 -10.66 -4.56
C ILE A 125 13.82 -11.75 -5.62
N ASP A 126 12.88 -11.92 -6.54
CA ASP A 126 12.95 -12.91 -7.61
C ASP A 126 14.14 -12.61 -8.55
N GLY A 127 15.04 -13.59 -8.70
CA GLY A 127 16.23 -13.50 -9.56
C GLY A 127 17.48 -12.87 -8.92
N LEU A 128 17.47 -12.56 -7.62
CA LEU A 128 18.63 -11.94 -6.94
C LEU A 128 19.77 -12.90 -6.59
N GLY A 129 19.51 -14.21 -6.50
CA GLY A 129 20.51 -15.23 -6.17
C GLY A 129 21.26 -14.90 -4.87
N ARG A 130 22.60 -14.72 -4.96
CA ARG A 130 23.47 -14.38 -3.81
C ARG A 130 23.10 -13.06 -3.11
N PHE A 131 22.42 -12.14 -3.80
CA PHE A 131 22.06 -10.83 -3.27
C PHE A 131 20.71 -10.80 -2.55
N THR A 132 19.97 -11.92 -2.51
CA THR A 132 18.64 -12.00 -1.90
C THR A 132 18.62 -11.51 -0.46
N LYS A 133 19.64 -11.85 0.35
CA LYS A 133 19.74 -11.41 1.76
C LYS A 133 19.80 -9.89 1.88
N ILE A 134 20.62 -9.24 1.06
CA ILE A 134 20.79 -7.78 1.07
C ILE A 134 19.57 -7.10 0.44
N GLY A 135 19.01 -7.67 -0.63
CA GLY A 135 17.77 -7.19 -1.24
C GLY A 135 16.59 -7.21 -0.28
N SER A 136 16.39 -8.31 0.44
CA SER A 136 15.38 -8.40 1.50
C SER A 136 15.60 -7.36 2.62
N ALA A 137 16.85 -7.10 3.01
CA ALA A 137 17.15 -6.07 4.00
C ALA A 137 16.77 -4.66 3.49
N LEU A 138 17.04 -4.36 2.21
CA LEU A 138 16.62 -3.10 1.57
C LEU A 138 15.10 -2.96 1.52
N LEU A 139 14.39 -4.04 1.20
CA LEU A 139 12.92 -4.06 1.22
C LEU A 139 12.37 -3.81 2.62
N VAL A 140 12.94 -4.42 3.66
CA VAL A 140 12.54 -4.19 5.06
C VAL A 140 12.81 -2.75 5.50
N MET A 141 13.89 -2.12 5.05
CA MET A 141 14.12 -0.69 5.30
C MET A 141 13.04 0.21 4.66
N GLY A 142 12.37 -0.27 3.62
CA GLY A 142 11.21 0.41 3.02
C GLY A 142 10.02 0.59 3.98
N ILE A 143 9.96 -0.15 5.09
CA ILE A 143 8.93 0.05 6.14
C ILE A 143 8.94 1.48 6.69
N ALA A 144 10.08 2.18 6.60
CA ALA A 144 10.18 3.60 6.96
C ALA A 144 9.17 4.49 6.23
N GLY A 145 8.67 4.09 5.05
CA GLY A 145 7.62 4.80 4.32
C GLY A 145 6.32 4.97 5.14
N GLY A 146 6.04 4.04 6.04
CA GLY A 146 4.93 4.09 6.99
C GLY A 146 4.98 5.27 7.97
N ALA A 147 6.17 5.83 8.24
CA ALA A 147 6.29 7.04 9.04
C ALA A 147 6.32 8.30 8.16
N VAL A 148 6.98 8.21 7.00
CA VAL A 148 7.20 9.36 6.11
C VAL A 148 5.91 9.84 5.45
N LEU A 149 5.10 8.94 4.91
CA LEU A 149 3.88 9.29 4.17
C LEU A 149 2.81 9.91 5.10
N PRO A 150 2.50 9.33 6.28
CA PRO A 150 1.62 9.98 7.25
C PRO A 150 2.12 11.35 7.71
N LEU A 151 3.43 11.50 7.95
CA LEU A 151 4.00 12.81 8.32
C LEU A 151 3.79 13.85 7.22
N ILE A 152 3.98 13.48 5.96
CA ILE A 152 3.68 14.35 4.81
C ILE A 152 2.20 14.74 4.83
N TYR A 153 1.29 13.78 5.03
CA TYR A 153 -0.15 14.05 5.13
C TYR A 153 -0.51 15.01 6.28
N THR A 154 0.07 14.82 7.47
CA THR A 154 -0.20 15.70 8.61
C THR A 154 0.32 17.12 8.36
N LEU A 155 1.49 17.27 7.73
CA LEU A 155 2.02 18.59 7.35
C LEU A 155 1.13 19.29 6.32
N LEU A 156 0.64 18.55 5.31
CA LEU A 156 -0.30 19.06 4.31
C LEU A 156 -1.64 19.48 4.94
N LYS A 157 -2.08 18.80 5.99
CA LYS A 157 -3.28 19.13 6.77
C LYS A 157 -3.08 20.40 7.61
N ASP A 158 -1.98 20.50 8.35
CA ASP A 158 -1.77 21.60 9.32
C ASP A 158 -1.60 22.98 8.65
N HIS A 159 -1.04 23.03 7.44
CA HIS A 159 -0.86 24.29 6.72
C HIS A 159 -2.15 24.88 6.12
N HIS A 160 -3.33 24.31 6.35
CA HIS A 160 -4.65 24.84 5.89
C HIS A 160 -4.77 25.08 4.37
N VAL A 161 -3.86 24.52 3.55
CA VAL A 161 -3.84 24.76 2.10
C VAL A 161 -4.88 23.90 1.36
N PHE A 162 -5.26 22.73 1.91
CA PHE A 162 -6.18 21.78 1.27
C PHE A 162 -7.16 21.12 2.27
N SER A 163 -8.36 20.77 1.80
CA SER A 163 -9.34 19.98 2.57
C SER A 163 -8.76 18.61 2.95
N ASN A 164 -9.11 18.05 4.11
CA ASN A 164 -8.65 16.73 4.60
C ASN A 164 -8.78 15.63 3.53
N GLN A 165 -9.90 15.64 2.78
CA GLN A 165 -10.14 14.73 1.66
C GLN A 165 -9.04 14.84 0.58
N LEU A 166 -8.68 16.07 0.23
CA LEU A 166 -7.82 16.38 -0.91
C LEU A 166 -6.35 16.11 -0.59
N SER A 167 -5.91 16.40 0.64
CA SER A 167 -4.59 16.00 1.15
C SER A 167 -4.41 14.48 1.17
N PHE A 168 -5.46 13.74 1.55
CA PHE A 168 -5.46 12.28 1.50
C PHE A 168 -5.33 11.77 0.05
N LEU A 169 -6.15 12.28 -0.87
CA LEU A 169 -6.11 11.84 -2.27
C LEU A 169 -4.78 12.16 -2.96
N MET A 170 -4.18 13.33 -2.69
CA MET A 170 -2.88 13.71 -3.25
C MET A 170 -1.75 12.77 -2.86
N VAL A 171 -1.81 12.15 -1.67
CA VAL A 171 -0.76 11.23 -1.22
C VAL A 171 -1.06 9.79 -1.65
N MET A 172 -2.33 9.38 -1.60
CA MET A 172 -2.75 8.01 -1.93
C MET A 172 -2.69 7.71 -3.42
N LEU A 173 -3.26 8.58 -4.26
CA LEU A 173 -3.41 8.33 -5.69
C LEU A 173 -2.07 8.10 -6.42
N PRO A 174 -1.04 8.96 -6.29
CA PRO A 174 0.25 8.71 -6.94
C PRO A 174 0.94 7.45 -6.41
N SER A 175 0.76 7.13 -5.13
CA SER A 175 1.30 5.91 -4.53
C SER A 175 0.67 4.66 -5.16
N TYR A 176 -0.66 4.61 -5.31
CA TYR A 176 -1.34 3.50 -5.98
C TYR A 176 -1.02 3.40 -7.47
N VAL A 177 -0.86 4.52 -8.17
CA VAL A 177 -0.42 4.55 -9.57
C VAL A 177 0.99 3.95 -9.70
N TYR A 178 1.89 4.27 -8.78
CA TYR A 178 3.23 3.69 -8.77
C TYR A 178 3.21 2.17 -8.46
N ILE A 179 2.39 1.75 -7.49
CA ILE A 179 2.24 0.32 -7.17
C ILE A 179 1.67 -0.45 -8.38
N LEU A 180 0.71 0.14 -9.11
CA LEU A 180 0.18 -0.42 -10.34
C LEU A 180 1.25 -0.51 -11.44
N TYR A 181 2.06 0.54 -11.62
CA TYR A 181 3.20 0.53 -12.53
C TYR A 181 4.18 -0.60 -12.20
N TYR A 182 4.47 -0.80 -10.91
CA TYR A 182 5.34 -1.88 -10.45
C TYR A 182 4.75 -3.26 -10.75
N ALA A 183 3.45 -3.44 -10.51
CA ALA A 183 2.71 -4.67 -10.77
C ALA A 183 2.69 -5.08 -12.25
N VAL A 184 2.59 -4.11 -13.17
CA VAL A 184 2.46 -4.37 -14.61
C VAL A 184 3.81 -4.46 -15.31
N LYS A 185 4.74 -3.56 -14.99
CA LYS A 185 6.00 -3.41 -15.74
C LYS A 185 7.22 -3.47 -14.85
N GLY A 186 7.17 -2.85 -13.67
CA GLY A 186 8.32 -2.71 -12.77
C GLY A 186 8.94 -4.04 -12.32
N TYR A 187 8.14 -5.08 -12.10
CA TYR A 187 8.63 -6.40 -11.66
C TYR A 187 9.52 -7.12 -12.69
N SER A 188 9.40 -6.77 -13.97
CA SER A 188 10.14 -7.38 -15.08
C SER A 188 11.36 -6.56 -15.55
N VAL A 189 11.55 -5.35 -15.00
CA VAL A 189 12.63 -4.46 -15.47
C VAL A 189 13.99 -5.08 -15.13
N GLY A 190 14.82 -5.25 -16.16
CA GLY A 190 16.18 -5.78 -16.04
C GLY A 190 16.27 -7.27 -15.68
N LYS A 191 15.19 -8.04 -15.85
CA LYS A 191 15.24 -9.51 -15.93
C LYS A 191 15.46 -9.89 -17.40
N GLU A 192 16.56 -10.60 -17.69
CA GLU A 192 16.70 -11.27 -18.99
C GLU A 192 15.61 -12.36 -19.06
N LYS A 193 14.89 -12.41 -20.19
CA LYS A 193 13.84 -13.41 -20.45
C LYS A 193 14.45 -14.81 -20.60
#